data_AF-A0A0G0NA42-F1
#
_entry.id   AF-A0A0G0NA42-F1
#
_cell.length_a   1.000
_cell.length_b   1.000
_cell.length_c   1.000
_cell.angle_alpha   90.00
_cell.angle_beta   90.00
_cell.angle_gamma   90.00
#
_symmetry.space_group_name_H-M   'P 1'
#
loop_
_entity.id
_entity.type
_entity.pdbx_description
1 polymer ?
#
loop_
_entity_poly.entity_id
_entity_poly.type
_entity_poly.pdbx_seq_one_letter_code
_entity_poly.pdbx_strand_id
1 'polypeptide(L)'
;MIKLAKFIVTILILILTIASLFIIYIKFILLNKNYYTYSFNKNGTYENLSRGLKGLTKEMLIDDISGTIDYDNLTLGQRQEIEVQAERYTAFINKNNVKDFTETNLSNILKYLKNRSEYLIIYLPLEKWAIPKEILDQMPDYLKTTNLDAREILINLKTANENTDLLGIFESLKLTDKYLNSALFAVLTLNVIFFSLYYFLTNKEKRGSSMGKLLSFLGVIILISSWVLFTAQHIFAEGLAFKNTWNEVLLGTLVPIFINPIVLIFAMFGLVSLITGIILFNKQAGQNLPHPSAQTRQSS
;
A
#
# COMPACT_ATOMS: atom_id res chain seq x y z
N MET A 1 2.28 41.23 1.02
CA MET A 1 2.82 40.34 -0.03
C MET A 1 3.74 39.23 0.52
N ILE A 2 4.83 39.55 1.23
CA ILE A 2 5.81 38.55 1.72
C ILE A 2 5.20 37.47 2.65
N LYS A 3 4.25 37.84 3.54
CA LYS A 3 3.56 36.88 4.42
C LYS A 3 2.73 35.85 3.64
N LEU A 4 2.04 36.30 2.59
CA LEU A 4 1.25 35.43 1.71
C LEU A 4 2.16 34.47 0.93
N ALA A 5 3.27 34.96 0.39
CA ALA A 5 4.26 34.12 -0.29
C ALA A 5 4.83 33.04 0.63
N LYS A 6 5.18 33.38 1.88
CA LYS A 6 5.62 32.40 2.88
C LYS A 6 4.57 31.32 3.16
N PHE A 7 3.31 31.73 3.31
CA PHE A 7 2.22 30.79 3.55
C PHE A 7 2.02 29.80 2.39
N ILE A 8 2.02 30.29 1.15
CA ILE A 8 1.92 29.46 -0.06
C ILE A 8 3.10 28.47 -0.11
N VAL A 9 4.32 28.95 0.11
CA VAL A 9 5.53 28.11 0.10
C VAL A 9 5.48 27.05 1.19
N THR A 10 4.99 27.37 2.39
CA THR A 10 4.79 26.39 3.46
C THR A 10 3.81 25.28 3.05
N ILE A 11 2.68 25.63 2.41
CA ILE A 11 1.71 24.64 1.92
C ILE A 11 2.34 23.75 0.86
N LEU A 12 3.08 24.33 -0.10
CA LEU A 12 3.75 23.57 -1.15
C LEU A 12 4.79 22.60 -0.58
N ILE A 13 5.57 23.04 0.42
CA ILE A 13 6.52 22.16 1.13
C ILE A 13 5.77 21.00 1.80
N LEU A 14 4.64 21.26 2.47
CA LEU A 14 3.85 20.21 3.11
C LEU A 14 3.35 19.18 2.09
N ILE A 15 2.74 19.64 0.99
CA ILE A 15 2.22 18.77 -0.08
C ILE A 15 3.35 17.93 -0.69
N LEU A 16 4.48 18.57 -1.04
CA LEU A 16 5.63 17.87 -1.62
C LEU A 16 6.28 16.89 -0.65
N THR A 17 6.28 17.20 0.65
CA THR A 17 6.78 16.29 1.69
C THR A 17 5.89 15.05 1.76
N ILE A 18 4.56 15.24 1.84
CA ILE A 18 3.61 14.12 1.85
C ILE A 18 3.74 13.28 0.58
N ALA A 19 3.80 13.92 -0.61
CA ALA A 19 4.00 13.23 -1.87
C ALA A 19 5.30 12.41 -1.89
N SER A 20 6.40 12.96 -1.36
CA SER A 20 7.68 12.25 -1.28
C SER A 20 7.60 11.00 -0.40
N LEU A 21 6.89 11.06 0.74
CA LEU A 21 6.70 9.92 1.64
C LEU A 21 5.87 8.82 0.97
N PHE A 22 4.82 9.19 0.23
CA PHE A 22 4.03 8.23 -0.54
C PHE A 22 4.85 7.56 -1.65
N ILE A 23 5.65 8.31 -2.40
CA ILE A 23 6.51 7.74 -3.46
C ILE A 23 7.55 6.80 -2.83
N ILE A 24 8.16 7.19 -1.71
CA ILE A 24 9.10 6.34 -0.95
C ILE A 24 8.42 5.04 -0.53
N TYR A 25 7.22 5.12 0.04
CA TYR A 25 6.44 3.94 0.43
C TYR A 25 6.17 3.01 -0.76
N ILE A 26 5.62 3.53 -1.86
CA ILE A 26 5.33 2.70 -3.04
C ILE A 26 6.60 2.05 -3.57
N LYS A 27 7.67 2.83 -3.76
CA LYS A 27 8.92 2.35 -4.36
C LYS A 27 9.66 1.35 -3.48
N PHE A 28 9.86 1.66 -2.20
CA PHE A 28 10.75 0.89 -1.34
C PHE A 28 10.04 -0.19 -0.54
N ILE A 29 8.72 -0.04 -0.30
CA ILE A 29 7.90 -1.03 0.41
C ILE A 29 7.04 -1.82 -0.58
N LEU A 30 6.13 -1.17 -1.32
CA LEU A 30 5.20 -1.88 -2.20
C LEU A 30 5.84 -2.52 -3.43
N LEU A 31 6.96 -2.03 -3.92
CA LEU A 31 7.69 -2.72 -4.98
C LEU A 31 8.71 -3.74 -4.43
N ASN A 32 8.75 -4.00 -3.12
CA ASN A 32 9.69 -4.93 -2.52
C ASN A 32 9.06 -6.29 -2.22
N LYS A 33 9.54 -7.34 -2.90
CA LYS A 33 9.05 -8.72 -2.70
C LYS A 33 9.21 -9.17 -1.25
N ASN A 34 10.35 -8.87 -0.63
CA ASN A 34 10.65 -9.33 0.73
C ASN A 34 9.65 -8.78 1.75
N TYR A 35 9.12 -7.58 1.52
CA TYR A 35 8.12 -6.99 2.39
C TYR A 35 6.83 -7.82 2.41
N TYR A 36 6.30 -8.23 1.25
CA TYR A 36 5.09 -9.07 1.22
C TYR A 36 5.34 -10.47 1.73
N THR A 37 6.45 -11.11 1.34
CA THR A 37 6.80 -12.44 1.86
C THR A 37 6.87 -12.39 3.39
N TYR A 38 7.49 -11.36 3.97
CA TYR A 38 7.53 -11.19 5.41
C TYR A 38 6.14 -10.91 6.01
N SER A 39 5.35 -10.05 5.38
CA SER A 39 4.03 -9.61 5.89
C SER A 39 2.99 -10.74 5.84
N PHE A 40 2.92 -11.48 4.73
CA PHE A 40 1.99 -12.60 4.58
C PHE A 40 2.39 -13.85 5.39
N ASN A 41 3.66 -14.01 5.73
CA ASN A 41 4.06 -15.11 6.63
C ASN A 41 3.74 -14.80 8.11
N LYS A 42 3.28 -13.60 8.45
CA LYS A 42 2.87 -13.23 9.82
C LYS A 42 1.38 -13.46 10.07
N ASN A 43 1.06 -13.65 11.35
CA ASN A 43 -0.29 -13.56 11.93
C ASN A 43 -1.36 -14.40 11.21
N GLY A 44 -0.99 -15.56 10.64
CA GLY A 44 -1.94 -16.42 9.95
C GLY A 44 -2.56 -15.82 8.68
N THR A 45 -1.90 -14.84 8.02
CA THR A 45 -2.46 -14.16 6.84
C THR A 45 -2.92 -15.14 5.75
N TYR A 46 -2.10 -16.13 5.37
CA TYR A 46 -2.49 -17.11 4.37
C TYR A 46 -3.68 -17.98 4.82
N GLU A 47 -3.83 -18.22 6.11
CA GLU A 47 -4.99 -18.94 6.67
C GLU A 47 -6.27 -18.11 6.51
N ASN A 48 -6.20 -16.82 6.87
CA ASN A 48 -7.34 -15.91 6.76
C ASN A 48 -7.69 -15.61 5.29
N LEU A 49 -6.69 -15.44 4.42
CA LEU A 49 -6.91 -15.30 2.98
C LEU A 49 -7.55 -16.55 2.40
N SER A 50 -7.06 -17.74 2.77
CA SER A 50 -7.68 -19.00 2.34
C SER A 50 -9.13 -19.08 2.80
N ARG A 51 -9.44 -18.72 4.04
CA ARG A 51 -10.81 -18.73 4.58
C ARG A 51 -11.70 -17.72 3.86
N GLY A 52 -11.22 -16.50 3.65
CA GLY A 52 -11.96 -15.44 2.96
C GLY A 52 -12.23 -15.79 1.49
N LEU A 53 -11.21 -16.24 0.75
CA LEU A 53 -11.35 -16.65 -0.65
C LEU A 53 -12.27 -17.87 -0.79
N LYS A 54 -12.13 -18.86 0.11
CA LYS A 54 -12.98 -20.04 0.11
C LYS A 54 -14.43 -19.67 0.41
N GLY A 55 -14.68 -18.81 1.41
CA GLY A 55 -16.02 -18.32 1.74
C GLY A 55 -16.67 -17.59 0.57
N LEU A 56 -15.95 -16.64 -0.02
CA LEU A 56 -16.39 -15.89 -1.21
C LEU A 56 -16.73 -16.82 -2.39
N THR A 57 -15.84 -17.77 -2.70
CA THR A 57 -16.05 -18.69 -3.83
C THR A 57 -17.19 -19.65 -3.54
N LYS A 58 -17.35 -20.09 -2.28
CA LYS A 58 -18.45 -20.96 -1.87
C LYS A 58 -19.79 -20.25 -1.99
N GLU A 59 -19.88 -18.99 -1.56
CA GLU A 59 -21.09 -18.16 -1.69
C GLU A 59 -21.48 -18.01 -3.16
N MET A 60 -20.53 -17.62 -4.03
CA MET A 60 -20.77 -17.52 -5.47
C MET A 60 -21.23 -18.85 -6.11
N LEU A 61 -20.62 -19.97 -5.70
CA LEU A 61 -21.01 -21.29 -6.21
C LEU A 61 -22.39 -21.73 -5.71
N ILE A 62 -22.74 -21.40 -4.47
CA ILE A 62 -24.08 -21.70 -3.93
C ILE A 62 -25.14 -20.93 -4.73
N ASP A 63 -24.90 -19.65 -5.01
CA ASP A 63 -25.80 -18.83 -5.82
C ASP A 63 -25.93 -19.40 -7.25
N ASP A 64 -24.82 -19.78 -7.88
CA ASP A 64 -24.83 -20.40 -9.22
C ASP A 64 -25.54 -21.77 -9.25
N ILE A 65 -25.33 -22.62 -8.23
CA ILE A 65 -25.94 -23.96 -8.17
C ILE A 65 -27.43 -23.89 -7.81
N SER A 66 -27.81 -22.97 -6.91
CA SER A 66 -29.22 -22.75 -6.53
C SER A 66 -30.03 -22.07 -7.64
N GLY A 67 -29.36 -21.34 -8.54
CA GLY A 67 -29.94 -20.78 -9.76
C GLY A 67 -30.96 -19.69 -9.45
N THR A 68 -32.20 -19.84 -9.96
CA THR A 68 -33.29 -18.88 -9.73
C THR A 68 -34.07 -19.12 -8.45
N ILE A 69 -33.79 -20.21 -7.74
CA ILE A 69 -34.49 -20.57 -6.52
C ILE A 69 -33.70 -20.00 -5.36
N ASP A 70 -34.32 -19.10 -4.60
CA ASP A 70 -33.75 -18.58 -3.38
C ASP A 70 -33.31 -19.75 -2.47
N TYR A 71 -32.02 -19.77 -2.14
CA TYR A 71 -31.39 -20.82 -1.33
C TYR A 71 -32.15 -21.06 -0.01
N ASP A 72 -32.74 -20.00 0.53
CA ASP A 72 -33.53 -20.04 1.76
C ASP A 72 -34.91 -20.70 1.61
N ASN A 73 -35.33 -21.05 0.40
CA ASN A 73 -36.56 -21.79 0.11
C ASN A 73 -36.31 -23.27 -0.25
N LEU A 74 -35.05 -23.72 -0.31
CA LEU A 74 -34.70 -25.12 -0.57
C LEU A 74 -34.94 -26.00 0.66
N THR A 75 -35.22 -27.29 0.42
CA THR A 75 -35.31 -28.29 1.50
C THR A 75 -33.94 -28.50 2.17
N LEU A 76 -33.91 -28.94 3.43
CA LEU A 76 -32.66 -29.22 4.16
C LEU A 76 -31.73 -30.18 3.40
N GLY A 77 -32.27 -31.21 2.75
CA GLY A 77 -31.48 -32.17 1.97
C GLY A 77 -30.82 -31.52 0.74
N GLN A 78 -31.55 -30.70 0.01
CA GLN A 78 -31.02 -29.98 -1.16
C GLN A 78 -29.93 -28.98 -0.77
N ARG A 79 -30.11 -28.23 0.33
CA ARG A 79 -29.07 -27.33 0.84
C ARG A 79 -27.79 -28.08 1.19
N GLN A 80 -27.94 -29.22 1.86
CA GLN A 80 -26.80 -30.04 2.26
C GLN A 80 -26.06 -30.61 1.03
N GLU A 81 -26.77 -31.02 -0.01
CA GLU A 81 -26.15 -31.46 -1.28
C GLU A 81 -25.38 -30.32 -1.96
N ILE A 82 -25.99 -29.13 -2.07
CA ILE A 82 -25.34 -27.94 -2.65
C ILE A 82 -24.10 -27.54 -1.84
N GLU A 83 -24.19 -27.55 -0.51
CA GLU A 83 -23.04 -27.22 0.36
C GLU A 83 -21.90 -28.21 0.21
N VAL A 84 -22.19 -29.51 0.12
CA VAL A 84 -21.18 -30.56 -0.09
C VAL A 84 -20.54 -30.41 -1.47
N GLN A 85 -21.34 -30.09 -2.49
CA GLN A 85 -20.83 -29.86 -3.84
C GLN A 85 -19.95 -28.61 -3.91
N ALA A 86 -20.38 -27.49 -3.35
CA ALA A 86 -19.60 -26.26 -3.27
C ALA A 86 -18.32 -26.45 -2.44
N GLU A 87 -18.37 -27.22 -1.35
CA GLU A 87 -17.19 -27.58 -0.56
C GLU A 87 -16.19 -28.41 -1.37
N ARG A 88 -16.66 -29.41 -2.14
CA ARG A 88 -15.81 -30.21 -3.03
C ARG A 88 -15.12 -29.34 -4.08
N TYR A 89 -15.83 -28.36 -4.66
CA TYR A 89 -15.27 -27.46 -5.67
C TYR A 89 -14.33 -26.40 -5.10
N THR A 90 -14.42 -26.08 -3.82
CA THR A 90 -13.55 -25.08 -3.17
C THR A 90 -12.43 -25.68 -2.32
N ALA A 91 -12.36 -27.01 -2.19
CA ALA A 91 -11.35 -27.71 -1.37
C ALA A 91 -9.90 -27.40 -1.77
N PHE A 92 -9.66 -27.06 -3.05
CA PHE A 92 -8.34 -26.66 -3.53
C PHE A 92 -7.88 -25.29 -2.97
N ILE A 93 -8.81 -24.46 -2.48
CA ILE A 93 -8.52 -23.17 -1.83
C ILE A 93 -8.10 -23.42 -0.38
N ASN A 94 -6.84 -23.85 -0.23
CA ASN A 94 -6.19 -24.06 1.06
C ASN A 94 -4.97 -23.16 1.22
N LYS A 95 -4.48 -23.04 2.46
CA LYS A 95 -3.32 -22.22 2.82
C LYS A 95 -2.09 -22.44 1.93
N ASN A 96 -1.77 -23.69 1.60
CA ASN A 96 -0.56 -24.01 0.82
C ASN A 96 -0.70 -23.54 -0.63
N ASN A 97 -1.85 -23.80 -1.26
CA ASN A 97 -2.13 -23.38 -2.62
C ASN A 97 -2.24 -21.85 -2.73
N VAL A 98 -2.92 -21.20 -1.78
CA VAL A 98 -3.03 -19.73 -1.72
C VAL A 98 -1.66 -19.09 -1.53
N LYS A 99 -0.80 -19.67 -0.68
CA LYS A 99 0.57 -19.21 -0.50
C LYS A 99 1.39 -19.32 -1.79
N ASP A 100 1.43 -20.51 -2.41
CA ASP A 100 2.18 -20.74 -3.65
C ASP A 100 1.71 -19.82 -4.78
N PHE A 101 0.39 -19.70 -4.94
CA PHE A 101 -0.24 -18.80 -5.90
C PHE A 101 0.16 -17.35 -5.67
N THR A 102 -0.03 -16.85 -4.45
CA THR A 102 0.16 -15.44 -4.11
C THR A 102 1.64 -15.06 -4.20
N GLU A 103 2.56 -15.86 -3.66
CA GLU A 103 3.99 -15.53 -3.67
C GLU A 103 4.58 -15.56 -5.07
N THR A 104 4.16 -16.52 -5.90
CA THR A 104 4.64 -16.65 -7.27
C THR A 104 4.08 -15.54 -8.16
N ASN A 105 2.78 -15.30 -8.12
CA ASN A 105 2.16 -14.21 -8.90
C ASN A 105 2.67 -12.84 -8.46
N LEU A 106 2.78 -12.59 -7.16
CA LEU A 106 3.39 -11.36 -6.66
C LEU A 106 4.81 -11.19 -7.18
N SER A 107 5.61 -12.26 -7.17
CA SER A 107 6.97 -12.20 -7.71
C SER A 107 6.98 -11.86 -9.20
N ASN A 108 6.03 -12.36 -9.98
CA ASN A 108 5.92 -12.07 -11.41
C ASN A 108 5.45 -10.63 -11.66
N ILE A 109 4.42 -10.17 -10.94
CA ILE A 109 3.92 -8.79 -10.98
C ILE A 109 5.05 -7.81 -10.63
N LEU A 110 5.77 -8.04 -9.53
CA LEU A 110 6.85 -7.15 -9.11
C LEU A 110 8.04 -7.16 -10.09
N LYS A 111 8.34 -8.28 -10.74
CA LYS A 111 9.33 -8.32 -11.83
C LYS A 111 8.85 -7.48 -13.01
N TYR A 112 7.59 -7.59 -13.39
CA TYR A 112 6.99 -6.82 -14.48
C TYR A 112 7.00 -5.32 -14.21
N LEU A 113 6.52 -4.88 -13.04
CA LEU A 113 6.49 -3.46 -12.62
C LEU A 113 7.88 -2.80 -12.55
N LYS A 114 8.93 -3.63 -12.38
CA LYS A 114 10.34 -3.20 -12.38
C LYS A 114 11.02 -3.32 -13.74
N ASN A 115 10.25 -3.57 -14.81
CA ASN A 115 10.78 -3.79 -16.16
C ASN A 115 11.83 -4.93 -16.22
N ARG A 116 11.75 -5.92 -15.32
CA ARG A 116 12.63 -7.10 -15.29
C ARG A 116 12.04 -8.31 -16.04
N SER A 117 10.79 -8.20 -16.47
CA SER A 117 10.11 -9.16 -17.33
C SER A 117 9.52 -8.40 -18.51
N GLU A 118 9.60 -8.97 -19.70
CA GLU A 118 8.99 -8.39 -20.90
C GLU A 118 7.46 -8.49 -20.85
N TYR A 119 6.96 -9.62 -20.36
CA TYR A 119 5.55 -9.98 -20.27
C TYR A 119 5.12 -10.15 -18.81
N LEU A 120 3.83 -9.92 -18.54
CA LEU A 120 3.24 -10.21 -17.24
C LEU A 120 2.80 -11.67 -17.22
N ILE A 121 3.53 -12.49 -16.47
CA ILE A 121 3.25 -13.92 -16.36
C ILE A 121 2.31 -14.16 -15.17
N ILE A 122 1.14 -14.73 -15.46
CA ILE A 122 0.20 -15.24 -14.45
C ILE A 122 0.52 -16.71 -14.20
N TYR A 123 0.78 -17.05 -12.95
CA TYR A 123 1.03 -18.41 -12.50
C TYR A 123 -0.29 -19.05 -12.06
N LEU A 124 -0.70 -20.12 -12.75
CA LEU A 124 -1.94 -20.85 -12.51
C LEU A 124 -1.69 -22.37 -12.59
N PRO A 125 -1.18 -23.00 -11.52
CA PRO A 125 -0.77 -24.40 -11.53
C PRO A 125 -1.96 -25.35 -11.30
N LEU A 126 -2.96 -25.31 -12.18
CA LEU A 126 -4.21 -26.08 -12.02
C LEU A 126 -3.98 -27.58 -11.83
N GLU A 127 -2.98 -28.17 -12.50
CA GLU A 127 -2.64 -29.59 -12.37
C GLU A 127 -2.08 -29.97 -10.98
N LYS A 128 -1.49 -29.01 -10.27
CA LYS A 128 -0.95 -29.23 -8.91
C LYS A 128 -2.00 -29.02 -7.83
N TRP A 129 -3.03 -28.24 -8.15
CA TRP A 129 -4.17 -28.07 -7.27
C TRP A 129 -5.05 -29.30 -7.47
N ALA A 130 -5.49 -29.94 -6.39
CA ALA A 130 -6.30 -31.15 -6.44
C ALA A 130 -7.73 -30.89 -6.96
N ILE A 131 -7.83 -30.22 -8.11
CA ILE A 131 -9.06 -29.88 -8.82
C ILE A 131 -9.61 -31.19 -9.41
N PRO A 132 -10.91 -31.49 -9.24
CA PRO A 132 -11.53 -32.65 -9.86
C PRO A 132 -11.30 -32.68 -11.38
N LYS A 133 -10.93 -33.85 -11.91
CA LYS A 133 -10.61 -34.03 -13.35
C LYS A 133 -11.75 -33.60 -14.25
N GLU A 134 -12.99 -33.83 -13.79
CA GLU A 134 -14.20 -33.47 -14.52
C GLU A 134 -14.28 -31.97 -14.81
N ILE A 135 -13.71 -31.13 -13.94
CA ILE A 135 -13.64 -29.67 -14.13
C ILE A 135 -12.49 -29.31 -15.07
N LEU A 136 -11.32 -29.92 -14.87
CA LEU A 136 -10.13 -29.65 -15.70
C LEU A 136 -10.37 -29.99 -17.17
N ASP A 137 -11.08 -31.09 -17.45
CA ASP A 137 -11.38 -31.53 -18.81
C ASP A 137 -12.34 -30.56 -19.54
N GLN A 138 -13.15 -29.80 -18.79
CA GLN A 138 -14.06 -28.78 -19.32
C GLN A 138 -13.39 -27.41 -19.50
N MET A 139 -12.19 -27.19 -18.95
CA MET A 139 -11.50 -25.92 -19.06
C MET A 139 -10.87 -25.72 -20.46
N PRO A 140 -10.84 -24.47 -20.97
CA PRO A 140 -10.07 -24.14 -22.16
C PRO A 140 -8.60 -24.51 -22.05
N ASP A 141 -8.00 -25.01 -23.13
CA ASP A 141 -6.60 -25.47 -23.13
C ASP A 141 -5.60 -24.38 -22.74
N TYR A 142 -5.89 -23.13 -23.10
CA TYR A 142 -5.05 -22.00 -22.74
C TYR A 142 -5.01 -21.74 -21.23
N LEU A 143 -5.92 -22.26 -20.41
CA LEU A 143 -5.86 -22.12 -18.94
C LEU A 143 -5.13 -23.29 -18.27
N LYS A 144 -4.89 -24.38 -18.99
CA LYS A 144 -4.24 -25.59 -18.45
C LYS A 144 -2.73 -25.42 -18.26
N THR A 145 -2.12 -24.45 -18.95
CA THR A 145 -0.69 -24.18 -18.79
C THR A 145 -0.40 -23.46 -17.48
N THR A 146 0.64 -23.90 -16.77
CA THR A 146 1.01 -23.35 -15.45
C THR A 146 1.43 -21.88 -15.47
N ASN A 147 2.03 -21.40 -16.57
CA ASN A 147 2.46 -20.02 -16.73
C ASN A 147 1.81 -19.44 -17.98
N LEU A 148 1.09 -18.35 -17.79
CA LEU A 148 0.24 -17.73 -18.81
C LEU A 148 0.71 -16.30 -19.05
N ASP A 149 0.80 -15.87 -20.31
CA ASP A 149 0.91 -14.43 -20.57
C ASP A 149 -0.46 -13.78 -20.33
N ALA A 150 -0.50 -12.76 -19.48
CA ALA A 150 -1.70 -11.95 -19.28
C ALA A 150 -2.27 -11.42 -20.60
N ARG A 151 -1.42 -11.15 -21.61
CA ARG A 151 -1.87 -10.73 -22.94
C ARG A 151 -2.69 -11.81 -23.64
N GLU A 152 -2.26 -13.06 -23.57
CA GLU A 152 -2.98 -14.19 -24.16
C GLU A 152 -4.34 -14.39 -23.50
N ILE A 153 -4.42 -14.23 -22.17
CA ILE A 153 -5.69 -14.27 -21.45
C ILE A 153 -6.63 -13.17 -21.95
N LEU A 154 -6.15 -11.93 -22.06
CA LEU A 154 -6.97 -10.79 -22.52
C LEU A 154 -7.41 -10.94 -23.97
N ILE A 155 -6.57 -11.53 -24.83
CA ILE A 155 -6.89 -11.81 -26.23
C ILE A 155 -7.93 -12.92 -26.32
N ASN A 156 -7.81 -13.98 -25.53
CA ASN A 156 -8.74 -15.11 -25.56
C ASN A 156 -10.08 -14.80 -24.87
N LEU A 157 -10.12 -13.83 -23.96
CA LEU A 157 -11.36 -13.26 -23.41
C LEU A 157 -12.09 -12.32 -24.38
N LYS A 158 -11.56 -12.05 -25.59
CA LYS A 158 -12.16 -11.16 -26.62
C LYS A 158 -13.42 -11.72 -27.30
N THR A 159 -14.40 -12.17 -26.54
CA THR A 159 -15.79 -12.16 -26.98
C THR A 159 -16.52 -10.86 -26.61
N ALA A 160 -15.86 -9.86 -26.00
CA ALA A 160 -16.42 -8.53 -25.72
C ALA A 160 -15.50 -7.38 -26.17
N ASN A 161 -16.05 -6.41 -26.89
CA ASN A 161 -15.41 -5.38 -27.73
C ASN A 161 -14.63 -4.24 -27.01
N GLU A 162 -14.13 -4.38 -25.78
CA GLU A 162 -13.66 -3.24 -24.96
C GLU A 162 -12.16 -3.24 -24.55
N ASN A 163 -11.33 -4.19 -25.00
CA ASN A 163 -10.02 -4.46 -24.38
C ASN A 163 -8.77 -3.75 -24.96
N THR A 164 -8.88 -2.87 -25.96
CA THR A 164 -7.70 -2.16 -26.51
C THR A 164 -7.01 -1.26 -25.48
N ASP A 165 -7.77 -0.69 -24.54
CA ASP A 165 -7.23 0.18 -23.50
C ASP A 165 -6.47 -0.58 -22.40
N LEU A 166 -6.87 -1.83 -22.11
CA LEU A 166 -6.23 -2.64 -21.06
C LEU A 166 -4.79 -3.02 -21.41
N LEU A 167 -4.52 -3.35 -22.67
CA LEU A 167 -3.16 -3.68 -23.12
C LEU A 167 -2.21 -2.47 -22.98
N GLY A 168 -2.70 -1.27 -23.31
CA GLY A 168 -1.95 -0.02 -23.09
C GLY A 168 -1.67 0.24 -21.61
N ILE A 169 -2.64 -0.07 -20.72
CA ILE A 169 -2.45 0.01 -19.27
C ILE A 169 -1.34 -0.98 -18.82
N PHE A 170 -1.33 -2.23 -19.29
CA PHE A 170 -0.27 -3.18 -18.94
C PHE A 170 1.11 -2.68 -19.34
N GLU A 171 1.27 -2.16 -20.56
CA GLU A 171 2.54 -1.60 -21.01
C GLU A 171 2.99 -0.41 -20.14
N SER A 172 2.06 0.44 -19.72
CA SER A 172 2.37 1.56 -18.81
C SER A 172 2.82 1.07 -17.42
N LEU A 173 2.24 -0.03 -16.91
CA LEU A 173 2.60 -0.62 -15.62
C LEU A 173 4.05 -1.10 -15.59
N LYS A 174 4.60 -1.58 -16.72
CA LYS A 174 6.00 -1.99 -16.82
C LYS A 174 6.98 -0.84 -16.50
N LEU A 175 6.58 0.39 -16.78
CA LEU A 175 7.39 1.60 -16.58
C LEU A 175 7.23 2.20 -15.16
N THR A 176 6.46 1.55 -14.28
CA THR A 176 6.16 2.05 -12.92
C THR A 176 7.44 2.40 -12.14
N ASP A 177 8.42 1.50 -12.07
CA ASP A 177 9.66 1.77 -11.32
C ASP A 177 10.44 2.97 -11.90
N LYS A 178 10.50 3.09 -13.23
CA LYS A 178 11.14 4.23 -13.91
C LYS A 178 10.42 5.55 -13.57
N TYR A 179 9.09 5.58 -13.64
CA TYR A 179 8.32 6.77 -13.30
C TYR A 179 8.43 7.13 -11.83
N LEU A 180 8.42 6.16 -10.92
CA LEU A 180 8.66 6.41 -9.49
C LEU A 180 10.07 6.95 -9.22
N ASN A 181 11.09 6.47 -9.94
CA ASN A 181 12.45 7.01 -9.85
C ASN A 181 12.50 8.49 -10.27
N SER A 182 11.94 8.81 -11.44
CA SER A 182 11.89 10.18 -11.96
C SER A 182 11.05 11.09 -11.06
N ALA A 183 9.87 10.63 -10.61
CA ALA A 183 9.00 11.37 -9.71
C ALA A 183 9.67 11.63 -8.36
N LEU A 184 10.35 10.64 -7.78
CA LEU A 184 11.08 10.81 -6.52
C LEU A 184 12.17 11.87 -6.67
N PHE A 185 12.97 11.81 -7.73
CA PHE A 185 14.01 12.79 -7.98
C PHE A 185 13.44 14.20 -8.17
N ALA A 186 12.36 14.33 -8.95
CA ALA A 186 11.69 15.60 -9.19
C ALA A 186 11.12 16.20 -7.89
N VAL A 187 10.40 15.40 -7.10
CA VAL A 187 9.79 15.84 -5.84
C VAL A 187 10.84 16.20 -4.80
N LEU A 188 11.94 15.43 -4.68
CA LEU A 188 13.05 15.79 -3.78
C LEU A 188 13.74 17.08 -4.21
N THR A 189 13.97 17.27 -5.51
CA THR A 189 14.56 18.50 -6.05
C THR A 189 13.66 19.70 -5.78
N LEU A 190 12.35 19.57 -6.03
CA LEU A 190 11.38 20.62 -5.73
C LEU A 190 11.33 20.93 -4.23
N ASN A 191 11.36 19.91 -3.36
CA ASN A 191 11.45 20.13 -1.91
C ASN A 191 12.68 20.99 -1.57
N VAL A 192 13.87 20.65 -2.05
CA VAL A 192 15.09 21.43 -1.81
C VAL A 192 14.94 22.88 -2.30
N ILE A 193 14.35 23.09 -3.48
CA ILE A 193 14.10 24.43 -4.03
C ILE A 193 13.16 25.22 -3.12
N PHE A 194 12.03 24.64 -2.71
CA PHE A 194 11.05 25.34 -1.87
C PHE A 194 11.55 25.60 -0.45
N PHE A 195 12.30 24.66 0.15
CA PHE A 195 12.99 24.91 1.41
C PHE A 195 14.00 26.06 1.27
N SER A 196 14.79 26.08 0.19
CA SER A 196 15.73 27.18 -0.07
C SER A 196 14.99 28.51 -0.24
N LEU A 197 13.90 28.53 -1.00
CA LEU A 197 13.08 29.72 -1.22
C LEU A 197 12.46 30.22 0.10
N TYR A 198 11.95 29.34 0.94
CA TYR A 198 11.45 29.68 2.28
C TYR A 198 12.55 30.28 3.17
N TYR A 199 13.77 29.73 3.09
CA TYR A 199 14.94 30.24 3.80
C TYR A 199 15.28 31.68 3.34
N PHE A 200 15.28 31.94 2.02
CA PHE A 200 15.58 33.26 1.46
C PHE A 200 14.48 34.30 1.72
N LEU A 201 13.21 33.90 1.69
CA LEU A 201 12.07 34.75 2.04
C LEU A 201 12.09 35.17 3.53
N THR A 202 12.84 34.46 4.37
CA THR A 202 12.96 34.76 5.79
C THR A 202 14.07 35.76 6.07
N ASN A 203 13.76 36.75 6.92
CA ASN A 203 14.71 37.76 7.40
C ASN A 203 15.96 37.07 7.95
N LYS A 204 17.15 37.57 7.59
CA LYS A 204 18.45 36.95 7.91
C LYS A 204 18.58 36.55 9.38
N GLU A 205 18.17 37.43 10.28
CA GLU A 205 18.22 37.24 11.74
C GLU A 205 17.26 36.15 12.27
N LYS A 206 16.26 35.72 11.50
CA LYS A 206 15.21 34.78 11.93
C LYS A 206 15.20 33.47 11.14
N ARG A 207 16.17 33.25 10.25
CA ARG A 207 16.17 32.10 9.32
C ARG A 207 16.17 30.75 10.02
N GLY A 208 17.08 30.53 10.98
CA GLY A 208 17.14 29.28 11.74
C GLY A 208 15.90 29.03 12.59
N SER A 209 15.38 30.06 13.28
CA SER A 209 14.17 29.98 14.10
C SER A 209 12.93 29.70 13.25
N SER A 210 12.82 30.31 12.07
CA SER A 210 11.67 30.09 11.17
C SER A 210 11.75 28.74 10.47
N MET A 211 12.94 28.24 10.14
CA MET A 211 13.12 26.88 9.66
C MET A 211 12.87 25.85 10.75
N GLY A 212 13.31 26.11 11.97
CA GLY A 212 13.00 25.29 13.13
C GLY A 212 11.49 25.16 13.33
N LYS A 213 10.76 26.29 13.31
CA LYS A 213 9.29 26.31 13.37
C LYS A 213 8.64 25.52 12.24
N LEU A 214 9.11 25.69 11.00
CA LEU A 214 8.57 24.97 9.85
C LEU A 214 8.74 23.44 10.01
N LEU A 215 9.95 22.99 10.34
CA LEU A 215 10.24 21.57 10.52
C LEU A 215 9.51 20.97 11.72
N SER A 216 9.39 21.70 12.83
CA SER A 216 8.58 21.29 13.97
C SER A 216 7.10 21.18 13.59
N PHE A 217 6.57 22.13 12.84
CA PHE A 217 5.19 22.11 12.36
C PHE A 217 4.92 20.94 11.42
N LEU A 218 5.80 20.70 10.44
CA LEU A 218 5.73 19.53 9.55
C LEU A 218 5.80 18.23 10.35
N GLY A 219 6.72 18.15 11.32
CA GLY A 219 6.87 16.99 12.19
C GLY A 219 5.60 16.69 12.98
N VAL A 220 5.00 17.69 13.61
CA VAL A 220 3.75 17.54 14.36
C VAL A 220 2.60 17.09 13.46
N ILE A 221 2.40 17.71 12.30
CA ILE A 221 1.33 17.32 11.37
C ILE A 221 1.48 15.87 10.94
N ILE A 222 2.69 15.48 10.53
CA ILE A 222 2.95 14.12 10.04
C ILE A 222 2.79 13.09 11.16
N LEU A 223 3.16 13.42 12.40
CA LEU A 223 2.93 12.56 13.56
C LEU A 223 1.44 12.41 13.87
N ILE A 224 0.64 13.49 13.79
CA ILE A 224 -0.81 13.41 13.95
C ILE A 224 -1.42 12.52 12.86
N SER A 225 -1.02 12.71 11.59
CA SER A 225 -1.47 11.85 10.50
C SER A 225 -1.09 10.38 10.72
N SER A 226 0.13 10.12 11.19
CA SER A 226 0.59 8.77 11.55
C SER A 226 -0.25 8.16 12.68
N TRP A 227 -0.60 8.95 13.70
CA TRP A 227 -1.43 8.49 14.81
C TRP A 227 -2.86 8.16 14.35
N VAL A 228 -3.46 9.00 13.51
CA VAL A 228 -4.78 8.74 12.91
C VAL A 228 -4.77 7.44 12.11
N LEU A 229 -3.75 7.22 11.28
CA LEU A 229 -3.59 5.97 10.51
C LEU A 229 -3.39 4.76 11.41
N PHE A 230 -2.62 4.89 12.49
CA PHE A 230 -2.43 3.82 13.47
C PHE A 230 -3.74 3.43 14.16
N THR A 231 -4.52 4.41 14.63
CA THR A 231 -5.82 4.16 15.26
C THR A 231 -6.80 3.53 14.28
N ALA A 232 -6.87 4.03 13.04
CA ALA A 232 -7.72 3.45 12.01
C ALA A 232 -7.35 1.98 11.76
N GLN A 233 -6.06 1.67 11.57
CA GLN A 233 -5.57 0.31 11.38
C GLN A 233 -5.99 -0.63 12.53
N HIS A 234 -5.87 -0.17 13.78
CA HIS A 234 -6.21 -0.99 14.94
C HIS A 234 -7.69 -1.36 14.97
N ILE A 235 -8.58 -0.40 14.65
CA ILE A 235 -10.02 -0.65 14.52
C ILE A 235 -10.31 -1.70 13.44
N PHE A 236 -9.63 -1.64 12.30
CA PHE A 236 -9.77 -2.64 11.23
C PHE A 236 -9.22 -4.02 11.63
N ALA A 237 -8.06 -4.06 12.27
CA ALA A 237 -7.36 -5.30 12.63
C ALA A 237 -8.09 -6.09 13.73
N GLU A 238 -8.51 -5.41 14.80
CA GLU A 238 -9.17 -6.07 15.94
C GLU A 238 -10.66 -6.29 15.69
N GLY A 239 -11.31 -5.39 14.95
CA GLY A 239 -12.76 -5.40 14.75
C GLY A 239 -13.26 -6.30 13.61
N LEU A 240 -12.44 -6.57 12.58
CA LEU A 240 -12.93 -7.23 11.35
C LEU A 240 -12.29 -8.59 11.05
N ALA A 241 -11.05 -8.83 11.48
CA ALA A 241 -10.32 -10.05 11.14
C ALA A 241 -10.95 -11.35 11.72
N PHE A 242 -11.83 -11.22 12.71
CA PHE A 242 -12.50 -12.33 13.40
C PHE A 242 -14.00 -12.43 13.11
N LYS A 243 -14.53 -11.62 12.20
CA LYS A 243 -15.95 -11.64 11.86
C LYS A 243 -16.29 -12.67 10.78
N ASN A 244 -17.58 -12.92 10.59
CA ASN A 244 -18.09 -14.03 9.78
C ASN A 244 -18.14 -13.75 8.27
N THR A 245 -18.11 -12.49 7.82
CA THR A 245 -18.19 -12.19 6.39
C THR A 245 -16.81 -12.18 5.72
N TRP A 246 -16.73 -12.69 4.49
CA TRP A 246 -15.47 -12.79 3.75
C TRP A 246 -14.80 -11.41 3.55
N ASN A 247 -15.61 -10.37 3.32
CA ASN A 247 -15.17 -8.98 3.18
C ASN A 247 -14.40 -8.49 4.41
N GLU A 248 -14.95 -8.75 5.60
CA GLU A 248 -14.35 -8.33 6.86
C GLU A 248 -13.05 -9.10 7.14
N VAL A 249 -13.02 -10.40 6.83
CA VAL A 249 -11.81 -11.23 6.95
C VAL A 249 -10.70 -10.72 6.03
N LEU A 250 -11.02 -10.38 4.77
CA LEU A 250 -10.04 -9.85 3.81
C LEU A 250 -9.54 -8.47 4.23
N LEU A 251 -10.43 -7.54 4.57
CA LEU A 251 -10.04 -6.20 5.01
C LEU A 251 -9.23 -6.24 6.31
N GLY A 252 -9.66 -7.01 7.30
CA GLY A 252 -8.94 -7.20 8.56
C GLY A 252 -7.55 -7.81 8.38
N THR A 253 -7.33 -8.56 7.29
CA THR A 253 -6.03 -9.17 6.96
C THR A 253 -5.14 -8.26 6.12
N LEU A 254 -5.68 -7.61 5.09
CA LEU A 254 -4.91 -6.83 4.12
C LEU A 254 -4.61 -5.40 4.59
N VAL A 255 -5.56 -4.74 5.26
CA VAL A 255 -5.39 -3.34 5.71
C VAL A 255 -4.15 -3.17 6.60
N PRO A 256 -3.91 -4.02 7.62
CA PRO A 256 -2.73 -3.88 8.48
C PRO A 256 -1.42 -4.08 7.72
N ILE A 257 -1.41 -4.90 6.66
CA ILE A 257 -0.23 -5.11 5.84
C ILE A 257 0.13 -3.79 5.19
N PHE A 258 -0.80 -3.14 4.49
CA PHE A 258 -0.52 -1.91 3.76
C PHE A 258 -0.32 -0.68 4.65
N ILE A 259 -1.10 -0.52 5.73
CA ILE A 259 -1.06 0.71 6.55
C ILE A 259 0.14 0.75 7.51
N ASN A 260 0.53 -0.37 8.12
CA ASN A 260 1.56 -0.38 9.17
C ASN A 260 2.91 0.23 8.72
N PRO A 261 3.44 -0.09 7.52
CA PRO A 261 4.67 0.53 7.04
C PRO A 261 4.51 2.02 6.73
N ILE A 262 3.32 2.47 6.30
CA ILE A 262 3.02 3.89 6.09
C ILE A 262 3.13 4.62 7.42
N VAL A 263 2.46 4.10 8.46
CA VAL A 263 2.54 4.62 9.83
C VAL A 263 3.99 4.70 10.28
N LEU A 264 4.78 3.63 10.10
CA LEU A 264 6.18 3.63 10.51
C LEU A 264 7.01 4.71 9.80
N ILE A 265 6.90 4.82 8.47
CA ILE A 265 7.63 5.81 7.68
C ILE A 265 7.24 7.23 8.08
N PHE A 266 5.94 7.48 8.23
CA PHE A 266 5.42 8.79 8.63
C PHE A 266 5.87 9.14 10.05
N ALA A 267 5.76 8.22 11.00
CA ALA A 267 6.22 8.41 12.37
C ALA A 267 7.72 8.72 12.44
N MET A 268 8.56 7.94 11.74
CA MET A 268 10.01 8.16 11.72
C MET A 268 10.36 9.53 11.12
N PHE A 269 9.78 9.87 9.96
CA PHE A 269 10.02 11.17 9.33
C PHE A 269 9.53 12.32 10.23
N GLY A 270 8.32 12.18 10.79
CA GLY A 270 7.72 13.16 11.69
C GLY A 270 8.58 13.43 12.93
N LEU A 271 9.09 12.38 13.58
CA LEU A 271 10.01 12.47 14.71
C LEU A 271 11.32 13.17 14.33
N VAL A 272 11.97 12.75 13.24
CA VAL A 272 13.23 13.35 12.78
C VAL A 272 13.05 14.83 12.45
N SER A 273 11.96 15.18 11.75
CA SER A 273 11.63 16.57 11.43
C SER A 273 11.38 17.40 12.68
N LEU A 274 10.63 16.85 13.65
CA LEU A 274 10.32 17.54 14.90
C LEU A 274 11.57 17.80 15.73
N ILE A 275 12.41 16.78 15.95
CA ILE A 275 13.65 16.89 16.72
C ILE A 275 14.59 17.90 16.06
N THR A 276 14.79 17.78 14.74
CA THR A 276 15.64 18.72 13.98
C THR A 276 15.09 20.14 14.08
N GLY A 277 13.77 20.31 13.99
CA GLY A 277 13.09 21.59 14.12
C GLY A 277 13.30 22.24 15.50
N ILE A 278 13.16 21.47 16.57
CA ILE A 278 13.38 21.93 17.95
C ILE A 278 14.86 22.34 18.16
N ILE A 279 15.81 21.53 17.67
CA ILE A 279 17.25 21.84 17.79
C ILE A 279 17.57 23.16 17.07
N LEU A 280 17.09 23.34 15.83
CA LEU A 280 17.33 24.57 15.07
C LEU A 280 16.66 25.79 15.69
N PHE A 281 15.47 25.62 16.26
CA PHE A 281 14.76 26.69 16.96
C PHE A 281 15.53 27.14 18.22
N ASN A 282 15.99 26.20 19.04
CA ASN A 282 16.68 26.49 20.30
C ASN A 282 18.10 27.04 20.11
N LYS A 283 18.85 26.55 19.10
CA LYS A 283 20.22 27.01 18.83
C LYS A 283 20.28 28.52 18.54
N GLN A 284 19.24 29.08 17.91
CA GLN A 284 19.18 30.50 17.63
C GLN A 284 18.61 31.33 18.78
N ALA A 285 17.79 30.74 19.66
CA ALA A 285 17.34 31.40 20.89
C ALA A 285 18.51 31.65 21.86
N GLY A 286 19.44 30.69 21.98
CA GLY A 286 20.62 30.82 22.83
C GLY A 286 21.65 31.85 22.36
N GLN A 287 21.74 32.11 21.05
CA GLN A 287 22.65 33.13 20.48
C GLN A 287 22.15 34.57 20.65
N ASN A 288 20.87 34.75 20.97
CA ASN A 288 20.26 36.07 21.19
C ASN A 288 20.15 36.44 22.69
N LEU A 289 20.74 35.64 23.58
CA LEU A 289 20.85 36.03 24.99
C LEU A 289 21.85 37.20 25.09
N PRO A 290 21.52 38.30 25.77
CA PRO A 290 22.45 39.39 25.96
C PRO A 290 23.70 38.84 26.66
N HIS A 291 24.87 39.01 26.03
CA HIS A 291 26.13 38.81 26.72
C HIS A 291 26.06 39.64 28.01
N PRO A 292 26.40 39.09 29.19
CA PRO A 292 26.58 39.90 30.37
C PRO A 292 27.75 40.84 30.07
N SER A 293 27.42 42.04 29.59
CA SER A 293 28.38 43.11 29.43
C SER A 293 29.02 43.29 30.79
N ALA A 294 30.32 43.06 30.82
CA ALA A 294 31.17 43.29 31.96
C ALA A 294 30.71 44.57 32.66
N GLN A 295 30.08 44.42 33.83
CA GLN A 295 29.95 45.52 34.77
C GLN A 295 31.38 45.86 35.17
N THR A 296 31.97 46.78 34.41
CA THR A 296 33.21 47.45 34.73
C THR A 296 33.04 47.98 36.14
N ARG A 297 33.84 47.43 37.05
CA ARG A 297 34.10 48.00 38.37
C ARG A 297 34.46 49.48 38.15
N GLN A 298 33.50 50.38 38.34
CA GLN A 298 33.82 51.75 38.68
C GLN A 298 34.06 51.76 40.18
N SER A 299 35.33 51.61 40.51
CA SER A 299 35.91 52.14 41.72
C SER A 299 35.71 53.66 41.75
N SER A 300 34.96 54.13 42.73
CA SER A 300 35.11 55.45 43.34
C SER A 300 34.44 55.41 44.69
#